data_AF-A0A1Z8ZMG0-F1
#
_entry.id   AF-A0A1Z8ZMG0-F1
#
_cell.length_a   1.000
_cell.length_b   1.000
_cell.length_c   1.000
_cell.angle_alpha   90.00
_cell.angle_beta   90.00
_cell.angle_gamma   90.00
#
_symmetry.space_group_name_H-M   'P 1'
#
loop_
_entity.id
_entity.type
_entity.pdbx_description
1 polymer ?
#
loop_
_entity_poly.entity_id
_entity_poly.type
_entity_poly.pdbx_seq_one_letter_code
_entity_poly.pdbx_strand_id
1 'polypeptide(L)' 'MNKPVILIIFLVLVVLHQDFWNWDNASLVLGFMPVGLFYHACYSLVAALFWGLVMKFAWPTELEEWAEGKSNDEEGAE' A
#
# COMPACT_ATOMS: atom_id res chain seq x y z
N MET A 1 8.88 3.91 -10.56
CA MET A 1 7.95 2.75 -10.57
C MET A 1 6.80 3.08 -11.51
N ASN A 2 6.45 2.22 -12.45
CA ASN A 2 5.38 2.51 -13.40
C ASN A 2 4.06 2.58 -12.63
N LYS A 3 3.37 3.72 -12.63
CA LYS A 3 2.07 3.93 -11.98
C LYS A 3 1.08 2.76 -12.14
N PRO A 4 0.91 2.12 -13.33
CA PRO A 4 0.02 0.97 -13.47
C PRO A 4 0.43 -0.26 -12.65
N VAL A 5 1.72 -0.47 -12.40
CA VAL A 5 2.19 -1.61 -11.59
C VAL A 5 1.72 -1.50 -10.14
N ILE A 6 1.73 -0.28 -9.59
CA ILE A 6 1.24 0.00 -8.23
C ILE A 6 -0.25 -0.32 -8.13
N LEU A 7 -1.02 0.09 -9.14
CA LEU A 7 -2.45 -0.15 -9.20
C LEU A 7 -2.78 -1.64 -9.31
N ILE A 8 -2.03 -2.39 -10.13
CA ILE A 8 -2.21 -3.84 -10.25
C ILE A 8 -1.93 -4.53 -8.92
N ILE A 9 -0.81 -4.20 -8.25
CA ILE A 9 -0.47 -4.78 -6.95
C ILE A 9 -1.53 -4.44 -5.90
N PHE A 10 -2.01 -3.18 -5.90
CA PHE A 10 -3.08 -2.76 -5.00
C PHE A 10 -4.38 -3.56 -5.23
N LEU A 11 -4.80 -3.76 -6.47
CA LEU A 11 -5.97 -4.57 -6.79
C LEU A 11 -5.80 -6.02 -6.35
N VAL A 12 -4.61 -6.60 -6.54
CA VAL A 12 -4.30 -7.96 -6.06
C VAL A 12 -4.41 -8.03 -4.53
N LEU A 13 -3.87 -7.05 -3.81
CA LEU A 13 -3.99 -6.96 -2.35
C LEU A 13 -5.46 -6.89 -1.92
N VAL A 14 -6.28 -6.05 -2.56
CA VAL A 14 -7.72 -5.94 -2.28
C VAL A 14 -8.44 -7.29 -2.44
N VAL A 15 -8.12 -8.06 -3.48
CA VAL A 15 -8.70 -9.39 -3.67
C VAL A 15 -8.22 -10.36 -2.59
N LEU A 16 -6.92 -10.34 -2.27
CA LEU A 16 -6.35 -11.17 -1.20
C LEU A 16 -6.94 -10.84 0.18
N HIS A 17 -7.39 -9.61 0.39
CA HIS A 17 -7.99 -9.16 1.64
C HIS A 17 -9.35 -9.81 1.92
N GLN A 18 -10.08 -10.23 0.88
CA GLN A 18 -11.41 -10.83 1.06
C GLN A 18 -11.34 -12.19 1.77
N ASP A 19 -10.20 -12.88 1.70
CA ASP A 19 -9.92 -14.12 2.45
C ASP A 19 -11.02 -15.20 2.37
N PHE A 20 -11.70 -15.33 1.23
CA PHE A 20 -12.81 -16.30 1.08
C PHE A 20 -12.39 -17.76 1.23
N TRP A 21 -11.11 -18.07 1.01
CA TRP A 21 -10.57 -19.43 1.09
C TRP A 21 -10.38 -19.94 2.51
N ASN A 22 -10.16 -19.05 3.49
CA ASN A 22 -9.92 -19.44 4.88
C ASN A 22 -11.17 -19.35 5.76
N TRP A 23 -12.31 -18.97 5.18
CA TRP A 23 -13.55 -18.68 5.88
C TRP A 23 -14.08 -19.88 6.69
N ASP A 24 -13.96 -21.10 6.16
CA ASP A 24 -14.42 -22.33 6.83
C ASP A 24 -13.27 -23.04 7.58
N ASN A 25 -12.06 -22.49 7.53
CA ASN A 25 -10.88 -23.16 8.04
C ASN A 25 -10.63 -22.82 9.52
N ALA A 26 -11.07 -23.70 10.42
CA ALA A 26 -10.83 -23.59 11.86
C ALA A 26 -9.46 -24.14 12.33
N SER A 27 -8.55 -24.46 11.40
CA SER A 27 -7.24 -24.98 11.76
C SER A 27 -6.45 -23.98 12.60
N LEU A 28 -5.77 -24.49 13.63
CA LEU A 28 -4.97 -23.67 14.54
C LEU A 28 -3.50 -23.66 14.10
N VAL A 29 -2.98 -22.46 13.92
CA VAL A 29 -1.56 -22.15 13.76
C VAL A 29 -0.94 -21.94 15.14
N LEU A 30 0.26 -22.48 15.36
CA LEU A 30 0.98 -22.45 16.65
C LEU A 30 0.19 -23.02 17.85
N GLY A 31 -0.87 -23.79 17.59
CA GLY A 31 -1.71 -24.42 18.62
C GLY A 31 -2.68 -23.50 19.35
N PHE A 32 -2.78 -22.21 18.99
CA PHE A 32 -3.70 -21.25 19.64
C PHE A 32 -4.37 -20.24 18.70
N MET A 33 -3.84 -20.01 17.51
CA MET A 33 -4.32 -18.94 16.62
C MET A 33 -5.10 -19.53 15.43
N PRO A 34 -6.34 -19.10 15.15
CA PRO A 34 -7.02 -19.50 13.92
C PRO A 34 -6.23 -19.09 12.68
N VAL A 35 -6.17 -19.97 11.68
CA VAL A 35 -5.41 -19.73 10.44
C VAL A 35 -5.88 -18.48 9.68
N GLY A 36 -7.19 -18.17 9.71
CA GLY A 36 -7.73 -16.93 9.16
C GLY A 36 -7.15 -15.68 9.81
N LEU A 37 -6.99 -15.70 11.14
CA LEU A 37 -6.40 -14.59 11.89
C LEU A 37 -4.90 -14.45 11.59
N PHE A 38 -4.18 -15.57 11.55
CA PHE A 38 -2.75 -15.57 11.20
C PHE A 38 -2.53 -15.00 9.79
N TYR A 39 -3.35 -15.42 8.82
CA TYR A 39 -3.32 -14.90 7.46
C TYR A 39 -3.51 -13.37 7.43
N HIS A 40 -4.52 -12.85 8.14
CA HIS A 40 -4.77 -11.42 8.22
C HIS A 40 -3.63 -10.63 8.89
N ALA A 41 -2.97 -11.21 9.89
CA ALA A 41 -1.80 -10.61 10.52
C ALA A 41 -0.64 -10.48 9.52
N CYS A 42 -0.34 -11.54 8.77
CA CYS A 42 0.67 -11.51 7.72
C CYS A 42 0.29 -10.54 6.58
N TYR A 43 -0.96 -10.55 6.14
CA TYR A 43 -1.48 -9.61 5.14
C TYR A 43 -1.27 -8.15 5.56
N SER A 44 -1.53 -7.83 6.84
CA SER A 44 -1.34 -6.48 7.38
C SER A 44 0.12 -6.02 7.31
N LEU A 45 1.07 -6.92 7.58
CA LEU A 45 2.51 -6.64 7.42
C LEU A 45 2.87 -6.37 5.95
N VAL A 46 2.36 -7.18 5.02
CA VAL A 46 2.57 -6.98 3.59
C VAL A 46 1.98 -5.66 3.12
N ALA A 47 0.76 -5.31 3.56
CA ALA A 47 0.11 -4.05 3.23
C ALA A 47 0.89 -2.83 3.76
N ALA A 48 1.42 -2.91 4.98
CA ALA A 48 2.25 -1.86 5.56
C ALA A 48 3.56 -1.68 4.77
N LEU A 49 4.23 -2.77 4.40
CA LEU A 49 5.43 -2.73 3.56
C LEU A 49 5.12 -2.16 2.17
N PHE A 50 4.03 -2.57 1.56
CA PHE A 50 3.57 -2.04 0.28
C PHE A 50 3.39 -0.53 0.34
N TRP A 51 2.67 -0.01 1.34
CA TRP A 51 2.50 1.43 1.50
C TRP A 51 3.83 2.16 1.78
N GLY A 52 4.72 1.56 2.57
CA GLY A 52 6.08 2.10 2.78
C GLY A 52 6.86 2.24 1.47
N LEU A 53 6.77 1.25 0.58
CA LEU A 53 7.38 1.31 -0.76
C LEU A 53 6.71 2.37 -1.64
N VAL A 54 5.39 2.49 -1.60
CA VAL A 54 4.67 3.51 -2.38
C VAL A 54 5.06 4.92 -1.90
N MET A 55 5.16 5.16 -0.60
CA MET A 55 5.67 6.44 -0.08
C MET A 55 7.12 6.70 -0.48
N LYS A 56 7.98 5.67 -0.57
CA LYS A 56 9.36 5.88 -1.00
C LYS A 56 9.51 6.17 -2.50
N PHE A 57 8.69 5.54 -3.34
CA PHE A 57 8.92 5.49 -4.79
C PHE A 57 7.89 6.23 -5.65
N ALA A 58 6.72 6.53 -5.09
CA ALA A 58 5.61 7.17 -5.80
C ALA A 58 5.11 8.43 -5.09
N TRP A 59 5.78 8.86 -4.01
CA TRP A 59 5.47 10.13 -3.38
C TRP A 59 5.79 11.29 -4.33
N PRO A 60 4.83 12.19 -4.55
CA PRO A 60 4.97 13.27 -5.52
C PRO A 60 5.76 14.43 -4.91
N THR A 61 7.09 14.39 -5.05
CA THR A 61 7.98 15.47 -4.55
C THR A 61 7.71 16.80 -5.25
N GLU A 62 7.25 16.78 -6.50
CA GLU A 62 6.81 17.96 -7.25
C GLU A 62 5.64 18.71 -6.56
N LEU A 63 4.74 17.97 -5.89
CA LEU A 63 3.64 18.57 -5.13
C LEU A 63 4.11 19.14 -3.79
N GLU A 64 5.14 18.53 -3.18
CA GLU A 64 5.79 19.10 -1.98
C GLU A 64 6.51 20.40 -2.31
N GLU A 65 7.26 20.45 -3.42
CA GLU A 65 7.97 21.66 -3.85
C GLU A 65 7.01 22.81 -4.18
N TRP A 66 5.89 22.52 -4.83
CA TRP A 66 4.80 23.49 -5.04
C TRP A 66 4.17 23.94 -3.73
N ALA A 67 3.87 23.02 -2.81
CA ALA A 67 3.24 23.34 -1.51
C ALA A 67 4.17 24.11 -0.57
N GLU A 68 5.48 23.89 -0.65
CA GLU A 68 6.51 24.65 0.07
C GLU A 68 6.74 26.06 -0.50
N GLY A 69 6.04 26.45 -1.57
CA GLY A 69 6.14 27.78 -2.14
C GLY A 69 7.44 28.04 -2.89
N LYS A 70 8.14 26.98 -3.34
CA LYS A 70 9.27 27.11 -4.28
C LYS A 70 8.74 27.28 -5.71
N SER A 71 7.77 28.17 -5.92
CA SER A 71 7.50 28.68 -7.25
C SER A 71 8.72 29.48 -7.68
N ASN A 72 9.31 29.13 -8.82
CA ASN A 72 10.11 30.11 -9.55
C ASN A 72 9.14 31.23 -9.93
N ASP A 73 9.09 32.27 -9.11
CA ASP A 73 8.50 33.56 -9.43
C ASP A 73 9.40 34.25 -10.48
N GLU A 74 9.48 33.67 -11.68
CA GLU A 74 10.11 34.28 -12.86
C GLU A 74 9.34 33.90 -14.13
N GLU A 75 8.08 34.32 -14.22
CA GLU A 75 7.49 34.63 -15.53
C GLU A 75 6.36 35.66 -15.37
N GLY A 76 6.60 36.90 -15.82
CA GLY A 76 5.55 37.90 -15.97
C GLY A 76 5.80 39.28 -15.38
N ALA A 77 7.03 39.77 -15.36
CA ALA A 77 7.28 41.20 -15.51
C ALA A 77 7.67 41.42 -16.98
N GLU A 78 6.71 41.80 -17.82
CA GLU A 78 6.77 42.82 -18.90
C GLU A 78 5.35 43.14 -19.38
#